data_AF-A0AA42RJN2-F1
#
_entry.id   AF-A0AA42RJN2-F1
#
_cell.length_a   1.000
_cell.length_b   1.000
_cell.length_c   1.000
_cell.angle_alpha   90.00
_cell.angle_beta   90.00
_cell.angle_gamma   90.00
#
_symmetry.space_group_name_H-M   'P 1'
#
loop_
_entity.id
_entity.type
_entity.pdbx_description
1 polymer ?
#
loop_
_entity_poly.entity_id
_entity_poly.type
_entity_poly.pdbx_seq_one_letter_code
_entity_poly.pdbx_strand_id
1 'polypeptide(L)'
;MKKLVYFIVGVLFFTQSCEQKKEAPKELALNTVTYENALDVPVNKVGVLINIDSLGFFDHNSQNLDQNIDSKSIENQLKQINSKFDIVKVIRDKSEKILNDNKYTYQMIDRFDKNLVPNELITKENVNQVKFNDLKKAINQDDLVLINVKSGLDYDPANKQKYIAKTYVYINILDLKNNALKYSETIGGTKYIDETINKSTTDYLEKMMKESLNETLDIIDNKY
;
A
#
# COMPACT_ATOMS: atom_id res chain seq x y z
N MET A 1 82.22 3.30 38.53
CA MET A 1 81.51 2.07 38.98
C MET A 1 80.11 2.49 39.39
N LYS A 2 79.13 2.28 38.51
CA LYS A 2 78.21 1.12 38.44
C LYS A 2 77.02 1.26 39.40
N LYS A 3 75.89 1.63 38.77
CA LYS A 3 74.50 1.21 39.02
C LYS A 3 73.94 1.39 40.43
N LEU A 4 72.94 2.26 40.54
CA LEU A 4 71.82 2.00 41.43
C LEU A 4 70.53 2.00 40.62
N VAL A 5 69.76 0.95 40.85
CA VAL A 5 68.57 0.51 40.14
C VAL A 5 67.35 1.20 40.73
N TYR A 6 66.47 1.69 39.87
CA TYR A 6 65.15 2.25 40.18
C TYR A 6 64.19 1.17 40.71
N PHE A 7 63.33 1.49 41.69
CA PHE A 7 61.96 0.96 41.75
C PHE A 7 61.00 1.83 42.61
N ILE A 8 60.08 2.50 41.90
CA ILE A 8 58.61 2.67 42.08
C ILE A 8 58.03 3.23 43.42
N VAL A 9 57.20 4.29 43.34
CA VAL A 9 55.70 4.30 43.48
C VAL A 9 55.17 5.75 43.53
N GLY A 10 54.23 6.06 42.61
CA GLY A 10 53.12 7.02 42.77
C GLY A 10 53.47 8.51 42.66
N VAL A 11 52.71 9.40 42.00
CA VAL A 11 51.27 9.48 41.79
C VAL A 11 51.02 10.40 40.56
N LEU A 12 50.05 9.97 39.73
CA LEU A 12 49.17 10.71 38.80
C LEU A 12 49.48 12.19 38.51
N PHE A 13 49.51 12.58 37.23
CA PHE A 13 48.61 13.62 36.69
C PHE A 13 48.54 13.54 35.15
N PHE A 14 47.34 13.19 34.68
CA PHE A 14 46.67 13.51 33.41
C PHE A 14 47.46 14.20 32.29
N THR A 15 47.53 13.57 31.11
CA THR A 15 47.24 14.26 29.82
C THR A 15 46.81 13.25 28.73
N GLN A 16 45.51 13.31 28.43
CA GLN A 16 44.87 13.24 27.11
C GLN A 16 45.27 12.12 26.12
N SER A 17 44.50 11.03 26.22
CA SER A 17 43.82 10.34 25.11
C SER A 17 43.97 10.97 23.72
N CYS A 18 44.61 10.24 22.81
CA CYS A 18 44.34 10.28 21.38
C CYS A 18 43.85 8.89 20.95
N GLU A 19 42.64 8.51 21.37
CA GLU A 19 41.93 7.42 20.71
C GLU A 19 41.52 7.91 19.32
N GLN A 20 41.94 7.19 18.28
CA GLN A 20 41.38 7.34 16.94
C GLN A 20 39.86 7.17 17.05
N LYS A 21 39.13 8.24 16.72
CA LYS A 21 37.67 8.18 16.55
C LYS A 21 37.37 7.02 15.59
N LYS A 22 36.76 5.96 16.12
CA LYS A 22 36.00 5.02 15.31
C LYS A 22 35.02 5.84 14.48
N GLU A 23 35.16 5.77 13.16
CA GLU A 23 34.14 6.29 12.25
C GLU A 23 32.81 5.67 12.65
N ALA A 24 31.86 6.54 12.99
CA ALA A 24 30.48 6.15 13.21
C ALA A 24 29.95 5.45 11.94
N PRO A 25 29.06 4.46 12.09
CA PRO A 25 28.50 3.77 10.93
C PRO A 25 27.81 4.79 10.02
N LYS A 26 27.99 4.61 8.70
CA LYS A 26 27.26 5.30 7.63
C LYS A 26 25.86 5.62 8.10
N GLU A 27 25.54 6.91 8.17
CA GLU A 27 24.16 7.38 8.33
C GLU A 27 23.28 6.58 7.36
N LEU A 28 22.37 5.80 7.92
CA LEU A 28 21.20 5.35 7.21
C LEU A 28 20.53 6.62 6.71
N ALA A 29 20.59 6.86 5.39
CA ALA A 29 19.96 7.99 4.76
C ALA A 29 18.51 8.06 5.24
N LEU A 30 18.22 9.01 6.13
CA LEU A 30 16.85 9.38 6.44
C LEU A 30 16.29 9.97 5.15
N ASN A 31 15.54 9.18 4.39
CA ASN A 31 14.77 9.67 3.25
C ASN A 31 13.70 10.64 3.79
N THR A 32 14.06 11.91 3.91
CA THR A 32 13.16 13.03 4.23
C THR A 32 12.44 13.56 2.99
N VAL A 33 12.73 13.02 1.81
CA VAL A 33 12.11 13.43 0.55
C VAL A 33 10.69 12.89 0.48
N THR A 34 9.72 13.79 0.46
CA THR A 34 8.33 13.49 0.09
C THR A 34 8.20 13.66 -1.41
N TYR A 35 7.75 12.60 -2.09
CA TYR A 35 7.46 12.63 -3.52
C TYR A 35 5.97 12.91 -3.72
N GLU A 36 5.62 13.69 -4.74
CA GLU A 36 4.21 13.94 -5.09
C GLU A 36 3.65 12.83 -5.99
N ASN A 37 4.51 12.23 -6.81
CA ASN A 37 4.16 11.21 -7.81
C ASN A 37 4.98 9.93 -7.56
N ALA A 38 4.33 8.77 -7.68
CA ALA A 38 4.99 7.46 -7.53
C ALA A 38 6.15 7.24 -8.52
N LEU A 39 6.09 7.81 -9.73
CA LEU A 39 7.12 7.70 -10.76
C LEU A 39 8.36 8.56 -10.45
N ASP A 40 8.26 9.54 -9.55
CA ASP A 40 9.43 10.32 -9.14
C ASP A 40 10.27 9.60 -8.07
N VAL A 41 9.74 8.50 -7.51
CA VAL A 41 10.38 7.78 -6.42
C VAL A 41 11.54 6.95 -6.96
N PRO A 42 12.77 7.13 -6.45
CA PRO A 42 13.91 6.34 -6.88
C PRO A 42 13.78 4.90 -6.40
N VAL A 43 13.77 4.00 -7.37
CA VAL A 43 13.63 2.57 -7.17
C VAL A 43 14.75 1.79 -7.86
N ASN A 44 15.12 0.67 -7.28
CA ASN A 44 16.10 -0.28 -7.81
C ASN A 44 15.48 -1.67 -7.85
N LYS A 45 15.80 -2.45 -8.89
CA LYS A 45 15.36 -3.86 -9.05
C LYS A 45 13.92 -4.09 -8.55
N VAL A 46 12.96 -3.62 -9.35
CA VAL A 46 11.58 -3.40 -8.93
C VAL A 46 10.70 -4.63 -9.14
N GLY A 47 10.07 -5.10 -8.07
CA GLY A 47 8.90 -5.97 -8.14
C GLY A 47 7.62 -5.16 -8.20
N VAL A 48 6.64 -5.61 -8.98
CA VAL A 48 5.29 -5.03 -9.00
C VAL A 48 4.30 -6.12 -8.60
N LEU A 49 3.51 -5.83 -7.58
CA LEU A 49 2.55 -6.74 -7.00
C LEU A 49 1.18 -6.07 -6.98
N ILE A 50 0.20 -6.74 -7.58
CA ILE A 50 -1.18 -6.27 -7.63
C ILE A 50 -2.01 -7.20 -6.75
N ASN A 51 -2.65 -6.63 -5.74
CA ASN A 51 -3.55 -7.33 -4.84
C ASN A 51 -4.94 -6.73 -4.96
N ILE A 52 -5.90 -7.55 -5.36
CA ILE A 52 -7.30 -7.13 -5.45
C ILE A 52 -8.07 -7.88 -4.38
N ASP A 53 -8.75 -7.12 -3.54
CA ASP A 53 -9.67 -7.64 -2.55
C ASP A 53 -10.98 -8.07 -3.21
N SER A 54 -11.65 -9.04 -2.58
CA SER A 54 -13.03 -9.33 -2.92
C SER A 54 -13.90 -8.10 -2.65
N LEU A 55 -14.91 -7.89 -3.49
CA LEU A 55 -15.91 -6.86 -3.26
C LEU A 55 -16.52 -7.00 -1.88
N GLY A 56 -16.60 -5.86 -1.20
CA GLY A 56 -17.14 -5.78 0.16
C GLY A 56 -18.16 -4.67 0.31
N PHE A 57 -18.61 -4.50 1.53
CA PHE A 57 -19.39 -3.35 1.96
C PHE A 57 -18.50 -2.49 2.87
N PHE A 58 -18.42 -1.19 2.60
CA PHE A 58 -17.67 -0.23 3.41
C PHE A 58 -18.56 0.21 4.57
N ASP A 59 -18.33 -0.31 5.77
CA ASP A 59 -19.19 -0.09 6.95
C ASP A 59 -19.07 1.31 7.60
N HIS A 60 -18.48 2.30 6.91
CA HIS A 60 -18.13 3.58 7.52
C HIS A 60 -19.35 4.42 7.95
N ASN A 61 -20.54 4.18 7.40
CA ASN A 61 -21.74 5.02 7.60
C ASN A 61 -22.97 4.30 8.20
N SER A 62 -22.83 3.04 8.61
CA SER A 62 -23.95 2.20 9.09
C SER A 62 -24.53 2.62 10.45
N GLN A 63 -23.83 3.45 11.23
CA GLN A 63 -24.19 3.74 12.62
C GLN A 63 -25.42 4.64 12.84
N ASN A 64 -25.91 5.35 11.81
CA ASN A 64 -27.10 6.22 11.93
C ASN A 64 -28.15 5.89 10.86
N LEU A 65 -28.58 4.64 10.78
CA LEU A 65 -29.70 4.24 9.93
C LEU A 65 -30.97 4.17 10.79
N ASP A 66 -31.93 5.06 10.54
CA ASP A 66 -33.23 5.06 11.24
C ASP A 66 -34.06 3.80 10.94
N GLN A 67 -33.69 3.04 9.90
CA GLN A 67 -34.31 1.78 9.50
C GLN A 67 -33.24 0.71 9.31
N ASN A 68 -33.49 -0.47 9.90
CA ASN A 68 -32.61 -1.62 9.76
C ASN A 68 -32.71 -2.15 8.32
N ILE A 69 -31.67 -1.93 7.51
CA ILE A 69 -31.58 -2.45 6.15
C ILE A 69 -31.05 -3.88 6.25
N ASP A 70 -31.77 -4.86 5.70
CA ASP A 70 -31.36 -6.28 5.78
C ASP A 70 -30.04 -6.51 5.04
N SER A 71 -28.96 -6.67 5.82
CA SER A 71 -27.61 -6.86 5.30
C SER A 71 -27.43 -8.18 4.53
N LYS A 72 -28.30 -9.18 4.77
CA LYS A 72 -28.18 -10.49 4.11
C LYS A 72 -28.42 -10.40 2.61
N SER A 73 -29.33 -9.52 2.18
CA SER A 73 -29.63 -9.35 0.75
C SER A 73 -28.40 -8.79 0.01
N ILE A 74 -27.78 -7.75 0.56
CA ILE A 74 -26.62 -7.10 -0.07
C ILE A 74 -25.37 -7.99 -0.05
N GLU A 75 -25.15 -8.75 1.03
CA GLU A 75 -24.05 -9.72 1.10
C GLU A 75 -24.18 -10.79 0.00
N ASN A 76 -25.40 -11.27 -0.27
CA ASN A 76 -25.64 -12.24 -1.33
C ASN A 76 -25.42 -11.64 -2.72
N GLN A 77 -25.86 -10.40 -2.95
CA GLN A 77 -25.59 -9.69 -4.20
C GLN A 77 -24.09 -9.49 -4.42
N LEU A 78 -23.34 -9.03 -3.41
CA LEU A 78 -21.89 -8.86 -3.49
C LEU A 78 -21.17 -10.19 -3.75
N LYS A 79 -21.59 -11.30 -3.12
CA LYS A 79 -21.04 -12.64 -3.40
C LYS A 79 -21.29 -13.07 -4.85
N GLN A 80 -22.48 -12.81 -5.38
CA GLN A 80 -22.81 -13.12 -6.78
C GLN A 80 -21.94 -12.30 -7.73
N ILE A 81 -21.78 -11.01 -7.48
CA ILE A 81 -20.97 -10.12 -8.32
C ILE A 81 -19.51 -10.55 -8.26
N ASN A 82 -18.96 -10.82 -7.07
CA ASN A 82 -17.58 -11.30 -6.89
C ASN A 82 -17.23 -12.53 -7.73
N SER A 83 -18.20 -13.43 -7.98
CA SER A 83 -17.96 -14.63 -8.80
C SER A 83 -17.70 -14.31 -10.29
N LYS A 84 -18.02 -13.10 -10.74
CA LYS A 84 -17.89 -12.64 -12.14
C LYS A 84 -16.98 -11.41 -12.29
N PHE A 85 -16.74 -10.69 -11.20
CA PHE A 85 -16.01 -9.42 -11.15
C PHE A 85 -14.49 -9.63 -11.16
N ASP A 86 -13.98 -10.38 -12.13
CA ASP A 86 -12.54 -10.55 -12.31
C ASP A 86 -11.95 -9.34 -13.05
N ILE A 87 -11.62 -8.31 -12.27
CA ILE A 87 -10.99 -7.06 -12.75
C ILE A 87 -9.46 -7.12 -12.71
N VAL A 88 -8.88 -8.28 -12.35
CA VAL A 88 -7.43 -8.44 -12.16
C VAL A 88 -6.68 -8.10 -13.43
N LYS A 89 -7.17 -8.63 -14.56
CA LYS A 89 -6.57 -8.37 -15.86
C LYS A 89 -6.58 -6.88 -16.21
N VAL A 90 -7.69 -6.16 -15.98
CA VAL A 90 -7.81 -4.74 -16.33
C VAL A 90 -6.80 -3.89 -15.56
N ILE A 91 -6.69 -4.11 -14.24
CA ILE A 91 -5.75 -3.38 -13.39
C ILE A 91 -4.30 -3.71 -13.77
N ARG A 92 -4.03 -5.00 -14.05
CA ARG A 92 -2.72 -5.45 -14.53
C ARG A 92 -2.33 -4.78 -15.84
N ASP A 93 -3.18 -4.88 -16.86
CA ASP A 93 -2.93 -4.32 -18.18
C ASP A 93 -2.66 -2.81 -18.11
N LYS A 94 -3.44 -2.06 -17.30
CA LYS A 94 -3.19 -0.62 -17.09
C LYS A 94 -1.90 -0.33 -16.33
N SER A 95 -1.60 -1.11 -15.28
CA SER A 95 -0.35 -0.94 -14.51
C SER A 95 0.87 -1.20 -15.41
N GLU A 96 0.82 -2.25 -16.22
CA GLU A 96 1.87 -2.58 -17.18
C GLU A 96 2.02 -1.49 -18.24
N LYS A 97 0.91 -0.96 -18.78
CA LYS A 97 0.94 0.18 -19.71
C LYS A 97 1.69 1.37 -19.11
N ILE A 98 1.30 1.84 -17.92
CA ILE A 98 1.92 3.00 -17.27
C ILE A 98 3.42 2.79 -17.05
N LEU A 99 3.81 1.61 -16.53
CA LEU A 99 5.21 1.28 -16.28
C LEU A 99 6.03 1.22 -17.58
N ASN A 100 5.47 0.64 -18.64
CA ASN A 100 6.13 0.51 -19.94
C ASN A 100 6.24 1.88 -20.66
N ASP A 101 5.18 2.67 -20.66
CA ASP A 101 5.15 4.02 -21.24
C ASP A 101 6.22 4.92 -20.59
N ASN A 102 6.45 4.72 -19.29
CA ASN A 102 7.48 5.40 -18.49
C ASN A 102 8.84 4.67 -18.45
N LYS A 103 9.03 3.62 -19.25
CA LYS A 103 10.30 2.86 -19.43
C LYS A 103 10.88 2.27 -18.15
N TYR A 104 10.03 1.87 -17.21
CA TYR A 104 10.46 1.15 -16.02
C TYR A 104 10.93 -0.27 -16.38
N THR A 105 12.02 -0.70 -15.75
CA THR A 105 12.39 -2.13 -15.73
C THR A 105 11.82 -2.75 -14.46
N TYR A 106 10.91 -3.70 -14.61
CA TYR A 106 10.19 -4.31 -13.49
C TYR A 106 9.97 -5.81 -13.69
N GLN A 107 9.71 -6.51 -12.58
CA GLN A 107 9.20 -7.88 -12.59
C GLN A 107 7.79 -7.91 -11.99
N MET A 108 6.81 -8.37 -12.77
CA MET A 108 5.49 -8.68 -12.23
C MET A 108 5.57 -9.91 -11.31
N ILE A 109 5.02 -9.78 -10.11
CA ILE A 109 4.92 -10.86 -9.13
C ILE A 109 3.52 -11.48 -9.26
N ASP A 110 3.44 -12.62 -9.93
CA ASP A 110 2.17 -13.30 -10.23
C ASP A 110 1.55 -14.02 -9.03
N ARG A 111 2.38 -14.47 -8.08
CA ARG A 111 1.94 -15.28 -6.95
C ARG A 111 2.67 -14.86 -5.68
N PHE A 112 1.89 -14.61 -4.64
CA PHE A 112 2.40 -14.32 -3.30
C PHE A 112 1.34 -14.71 -2.26
N ASP A 113 1.76 -14.85 -1.00
CA ASP A 113 0.82 -14.97 0.12
C ASP A 113 0.29 -13.58 0.49
N LYS A 114 -1.02 -13.37 0.31
CA LYS A 114 -1.69 -12.10 0.60
C LYS A 114 -1.51 -11.64 2.04
N ASN A 115 -1.25 -12.56 2.98
CA ASN A 115 -1.05 -12.24 4.40
C ASN A 115 0.33 -11.63 4.73
N LEU A 116 1.19 -11.42 3.73
CA LEU A 116 2.50 -10.79 3.90
C LEU A 116 2.46 -9.27 3.86
N VAL A 117 1.42 -8.70 3.26
CA VAL A 117 1.18 -7.25 3.15
C VAL A 117 -0.22 -6.93 3.67
N PRO A 118 -0.44 -5.76 4.30
CA PRO A 118 -1.77 -5.27 4.57
C PRO A 118 -2.56 -5.09 3.27
N ASN A 119 -3.87 -5.33 3.31
CA ASN A 119 -4.78 -5.02 2.19
C ASN A 119 -5.20 -3.54 2.15
N GLU A 120 -4.92 -2.80 3.24
CA GLU A 120 -5.21 -1.38 3.37
C GLU A 120 -4.03 -0.51 2.92
N LEU A 121 -4.20 0.81 2.97
CA LEU A 121 -3.12 1.77 2.74
C LEU A 121 -2.00 1.54 3.76
N ILE A 122 -0.75 1.46 3.28
CA ILE A 122 0.41 1.38 4.16
C ILE A 122 0.92 2.80 4.38
N THR A 123 0.93 3.24 5.63
CA THR A 123 1.42 4.55 6.06
C THR A 123 2.62 4.39 6.99
N LYS A 124 3.24 5.49 7.40
CA LYS A 124 4.35 5.44 8.35
C LYS A 124 3.93 4.85 9.70
N GLU A 125 2.66 5.00 10.05
CA GLU A 125 2.10 4.56 11.33
C GLU A 125 1.83 3.04 11.38
N ASN A 126 1.58 2.40 10.22
CA ASN A 126 1.23 0.98 10.16
C ASN A 126 2.23 0.10 9.36
N VAL A 127 3.32 0.68 8.85
CA VAL A 127 4.36 -0.05 8.09
C VAL A 127 4.96 -1.24 8.87
N ASN A 128 4.90 -1.19 10.20
CA ASN A 128 5.32 -2.29 11.07
C ASN A 128 4.48 -3.58 10.91
N GLN A 129 3.29 -3.49 10.31
CA GLN A 129 2.45 -4.65 9.99
C GLN A 129 2.95 -5.42 8.74
N VAL A 130 3.80 -4.80 7.93
CA VAL A 130 4.41 -5.43 6.76
C VAL A 130 5.45 -6.45 7.20
N LYS A 131 5.31 -7.71 6.74
CA LYS A 131 6.25 -8.79 7.08
C LYS A 131 7.47 -8.77 6.16
N PHE A 132 8.28 -7.70 6.24
CA PHE A 132 9.44 -7.50 5.35
C PHE A 132 10.39 -8.70 5.26
N ASN A 133 10.66 -9.37 6.39
CA ASN A 133 11.56 -10.52 6.42
C ASN A 133 11.04 -11.71 5.62
N ASP A 134 9.73 -11.89 5.56
CA ASP A 134 9.10 -12.97 4.80
C ASP A 134 8.94 -12.55 3.32
N LEU A 135 8.61 -11.28 3.07
CA LEU A 135 8.60 -10.72 1.71
C LEU A 135 9.96 -10.85 1.02
N LYS A 136 11.07 -10.52 1.70
CA LYS A 136 12.43 -10.68 1.15
C LYS A 136 12.78 -12.12 0.79
N LYS A 137 12.22 -13.10 1.50
CA LYS A 137 12.44 -14.53 1.19
C LYS A 137 11.60 -14.97 -0.02
N ALA A 138 10.39 -14.43 -0.13
CA ALA A 138 9.46 -14.77 -1.21
C ALA A 138 9.76 -14.02 -2.52
N ILE A 139 10.31 -12.81 -2.44
CA ILE A 139 10.48 -11.89 -3.57
C ILE A 139 11.94 -11.43 -3.61
N ASN A 140 12.63 -11.78 -4.69
CA ASN A 140 14.03 -11.38 -4.91
C ASN A 140 14.12 -10.00 -5.61
N GLN A 141 13.60 -8.95 -4.98
CA GLN A 141 13.58 -7.57 -5.48
C GLN A 141 14.07 -6.62 -4.38
N ASP A 142 14.64 -5.48 -4.76
CA ASP A 142 15.12 -4.48 -3.79
C ASP A 142 13.96 -3.56 -3.37
N ASP A 143 13.12 -3.19 -4.33
CA ASP A 143 11.92 -2.40 -4.15
C ASP A 143 10.67 -3.13 -4.63
N LEU A 144 9.54 -2.88 -3.96
CA LEU A 144 8.25 -3.46 -4.29
C LEU A 144 7.20 -2.36 -4.45
N VAL A 145 6.67 -2.21 -5.66
CA VAL A 145 5.46 -1.44 -5.92
C VAL A 145 4.27 -2.35 -5.61
N LEU A 146 3.54 -2.02 -4.55
CA LEU A 146 2.34 -2.71 -4.11
C LEU A 146 1.11 -1.88 -4.50
N ILE A 147 0.29 -2.43 -5.38
CA ILE A 147 -0.99 -1.86 -5.80
C ILE A 147 -2.10 -2.70 -5.16
N ASN A 148 -2.69 -2.19 -4.07
CA ASN A 148 -3.86 -2.79 -3.45
C ASN A 148 -5.12 -2.14 -4.02
N VAL A 149 -6.11 -2.92 -4.45
CA VAL A 149 -7.39 -2.41 -4.94
C VAL A 149 -8.53 -2.97 -4.11
N LYS A 150 -9.33 -2.05 -3.56
CA LYS A 150 -10.52 -2.36 -2.77
C LYS A 150 -11.72 -1.70 -3.42
N SER A 151 -12.69 -2.51 -3.84
CA SER A 151 -13.93 -2.04 -4.44
C SER A 151 -15.14 -2.58 -3.68
N GLY A 152 -16.26 -1.90 -3.74
CA GLY A 152 -17.44 -2.30 -3.00
C GLY A 152 -18.54 -1.26 -2.98
N LEU A 153 -19.52 -1.50 -2.11
CA LEU A 153 -20.64 -0.60 -1.88
C LEU A 153 -20.53 0.06 -0.50
N ASP A 154 -21.07 1.27 -0.39
CA ASP A 154 -21.28 1.99 0.88
C ASP A 154 -22.69 2.58 0.85
N TYR A 155 -23.17 3.07 1.99
CA TYR A 155 -24.35 3.91 2.02
C TYR A 155 -24.02 5.30 1.46
N ASP A 156 -24.96 5.87 0.71
CA ASP A 156 -24.88 7.28 0.36
C ASP A 156 -25.01 8.13 1.64
N PRO A 157 -24.01 8.97 1.98
CA PRO A 157 -24.06 9.81 3.17
C PRO A 157 -25.19 10.86 3.12
N ALA A 158 -25.62 11.27 1.93
CA ALA A 158 -26.71 12.24 1.74
C ALA A 158 -28.09 11.58 1.79
N ASN A 159 -28.21 10.34 1.32
CA ASN A 159 -29.45 9.58 1.38
C ASN A 159 -29.18 8.09 1.63
N LYS A 160 -29.22 7.69 2.89
CA LYS A 160 -28.88 6.32 3.30
C LYS A 160 -29.82 5.22 2.79
N GLN A 161 -30.92 5.57 2.11
CA GLN A 161 -31.75 4.61 1.36
C GLN A 161 -31.18 4.28 -0.01
N LYS A 162 -30.01 4.82 -0.36
CA LYS A 162 -29.27 4.57 -1.59
C LYS A 162 -27.86 4.07 -1.27
N TYR A 163 -27.30 3.36 -2.23
CA TYR A 163 -25.91 2.95 -2.20
C TYR A 163 -25.04 3.91 -3.00
N ILE A 164 -23.75 3.85 -2.74
CA ILE A 164 -22.71 4.35 -3.63
C ILE A 164 -21.71 3.23 -3.88
N ALA A 165 -21.23 3.10 -5.11
CA ALA A 165 -20.10 2.26 -5.44
C ALA A 165 -18.81 3.05 -5.20
N LYS A 166 -17.84 2.43 -4.54
CA LYS A 166 -16.53 3.02 -4.25
C LYS A 166 -15.43 2.08 -4.70
N THR A 167 -14.36 2.67 -5.22
CA THR A 167 -13.11 1.99 -5.51
C THR A 167 -11.96 2.81 -4.95
N TYR A 168 -11.11 2.17 -4.17
CA TYR A 168 -9.84 2.72 -3.69
C TYR A 168 -8.69 1.89 -4.27
N VAL A 169 -7.71 2.59 -4.85
CA VAL A 169 -6.43 2.02 -5.26
C VAL A 169 -5.36 2.63 -4.37
N TYR A 170 -4.68 1.78 -3.60
CA TYR A 170 -3.56 2.15 -2.76
C TYR A 170 -2.25 1.80 -3.47
N ILE A 171 -1.43 2.80 -3.77
CA ILE A 171 -0.13 2.63 -4.40
C ILE A 171 0.93 2.84 -3.31
N ASN A 172 1.68 1.79 -2.99
CA ASN A 172 2.74 1.85 -2.01
C ASN A 172 4.06 1.42 -2.66
N ILE A 173 5.16 2.07 -2.30
CA ILE A 173 6.50 1.65 -2.71
C ILE A 173 7.26 1.28 -1.44
N LEU A 174 7.62 0.00 -1.33
CA LEU A 174 8.32 -0.57 -0.19
C LEU A 174 9.79 -0.80 -0.55
N ASP A 175 10.70 -0.30 0.28
CA ASP A 175 12.11 -0.65 0.28
C ASP A 175 12.28 -1.98 1.02
N LEU A 176 12.35 -3.08 0.28
CA LEU A 176 12.52 -4.40 0.87
C LEU A 176 13.90 -4.55 1.51
N LYS A 177 14.94 -3.91 0.93
CA LYS A 177 16.31 -3.99 1.42
C LYS A 177 16.47 -3.35 2.80
N ASN A 178 15.88 -2.18 3.00
CA ASN A 178 15.99 -1.38 4.24
C ASN A 178 14.75 -1.50 5.15
N ASN A 179 13.74 -2.28 4.76
CA ASN A 179 12.47 -2.46 5.49
C ASN A 179 11.71 -1.15 5.73
N ALA A 180 11.55 -0.34 4.68
CA ALA A 180 10.94 0.98 4.80
C ALA A 180 9.83 1.21 3.79
N LEU A 181 8.93 2.17 4.09
CA LEU A 181 7.97 2.71 3.15
C LEU A 181 8.60 3.94 2.47
N LYS A 182 8.74 3.91 1.15
CA LYS A 182 9.25 5.04 0.34
C LYS A 182 8.13 5.98 -0.10
N TYR A 183 6.97 5.42 -0.45
CA TYR A 183 5.85 6.17 -0.99
C TYR A 183 4.53 5.50 -0.66
N SER A 184 3.48 6.31 -0.50
CA SER A 184 2.12 5.85 -0.24
C SER A 184 1.12 6.87 -0.78
N GLU A 185 0.18 6.41 -1.58
CA GLU A 185 -0.92 7.21 -2.09
C GLU A 185 -2.22 6.40 -2.13
N THR A 186 -3.34 7.10 -1.97
CA THR A 186 -4.68 6.57 -2.26
C THR A 186 -5.31 7.36 -3.41
N ILE A 187 -5.79 6.66 -4.42
CA ILE A 187 -6.62 7.23 -5.49
C ILE A 187 -8.00 6.57 -5.41
N GLY A 188 -9.05 7.39 -5.34
CA GLY A 188 -10.41 6.94 -5.11
C GLY A 188 -11.36 7.36 -6.23
N GLY A 189 -12.31 6.50 -6.54
CA GLY A 189 -13.46 6.78 -7.42
C GLY A 189 -14.76 6.50 -6.66
N THR A 190 -15.80 7.25 -6.99
CA THR A 190 -17.13 7.08 -6.38
C THR A 190 -18.21 7.25 -7.42
N LYS A 191 -19.14 6.29 -7.47
CA LYS A 191 -20.31 6.30 -8.32
C LYS A 191 -21.58 6.27 -7.49
N TYR A 192 -22.39 7.31 -7.62
CA TYR A 192 -23.69 7.40 -6.97
C TYR A 192 -24.69 6.49 -7.67
N ILE A 193 -25.48 5.76 -6.89
CA ILE A 193 -26.50 4.84 -7.41
C ILE A 193 -27.86 5.50 -7.21
N ASP A 194 -28.54 5.79 -8.32
CA ASP A 194 -29.79 6.56 -8.28
C ASP A 194 -30.95 5.76 -7.70
N GLU A 195 -30.90 4.43 -7.82
CA GLU A 195 -31.90 3.52 -7.30
C GLU A 195 -31.84 3.40 -5.78
N THR A 196 -33.01 3.36 -5.15
CA THR A 196 -33.12 2.99 -3.75
C THR A 196 -32.72 1.53 -3.56
N ILE A 197 -32.12 1.21 -2.42
CA ILE A 197 -31.60 -0.11 -2.06
C ILE A 197 -32.57 -1.27 -2.39
N ASN A 198 -33.85 -1.11 -2.07
CA ASN A 198 -34.87 -2.15 -2.28
C ASN A 198 -35.25 -2.39 -3.75
N LYS A 199 -34.78 -1.55 -4.68
CA LYS A 199 -35.03 -1.64 -6.12
C LYS A 199 -33.79 -2.05 -6.90
N SER A 200 -32.60 -1.93 -6.30
CA SER A 200 -31.33 -2.18 -6.96
C SER A 200 -31.14 -3.65 -7.31
N THR A 201 -30.98 -3.93 -8.60
CA THR A 201 -30.68 -5.28 -9.10
C THR A 201 -29.19 -5.58 -9.02
N THR A 202 -28.82 -6.86 -8.91
CA THR A 202 -27.41 -7.31 -8.89
C THR A 202 -26.63 -6.81 -10.11
N ASP A 203 -27.22 -6.90 -11.30
CA ASP A 203 -26.58 -6.49 -12.57
C ASP A 203 -26.34 -4.97 -12.62
N TYR A 204 -27.28 -4.18 -12.09
CA TYR A 204 -27.11 -2.74 -12.01
C TYR A 204 -26.00 -2.37 -11.00
N LEU A 205 -25.97 -3.00 -9.83
CA LEU A 205 -24.89 -2.80 -8.86
C LEU A 205 -23.52 -3.18 -9.44
N GLU A 206 -23.44 -4.29 -10.18
CA GLU A 206 -22.22 -4.71 -10.89
C GLU A 206 -21.76 -3.63 -11.88
N LYS A 207 -22.68 -3.10 -12.70
CA LYS A 207 -22.38 -2.03 -13.65
C LYS A 207 -21.81 -0.79 -12.93
N MET A 208 -22.46 -0.33 -11.87
CA MET A 208 -22.01 0.86 -11.14
C MET A 208 -20.64 0.66 -10.48
N MET A 209 -20.33 -0.55 -9.99
CA MET A 209 -19.01 -0.88 -9.46
C MET A 209 -17.93 -0.91 -10.55
N LYS A 210 -18.23 -1.42 -11.75
CA LYS A 210 -17.30 -1.35 -12.89
C LYS A 210 -17.03 0.09 -13.32
N GLU A 211 -18.07 0.93 -13.35
CA GLU A 211 -17.91 2.36 -13.66
C GLU A 211 -17.04 3.07 -12.62
N SER A 212 -17.28 2.82 -11.32
CA SER A 212 -16.44 3.37 -10.24
C SER A 212 -14.98 3.00 -10.42
N LEU A 213 -14.69 1.72 -10.72
CA LEU A 213 -13.34 1.24 -10.97
C LEU A 213 -12.72 1.91 -12.19
N ASN A 214 -13.43 1.95 -13.32
CA ASN A 214 -12.91 2.51 -14.57
C ASN A 214 -12.56 4.00 -14.38
N GLU A 215 -13.39 4.76 -13.68
CA GLU A 215 -13.08 6.15 -13.35
C GLU A 215 -11.83 6.27 -12.48
N THR A 216 -11.68 5.45 -11.44
CA THR A 216 -10.45 5.43 -10.63
C THR A 216 -9.23 5.14 -11.50
N LEU A 217 -9.35 4.18 -12.41
CA LEU A 217 -8.29 3.78 -13.31
C LEU A 217 -7.98 4.82 -14.40
N ASP A 218 -8.94 5.63 -14.80
CA ASP A 218 -8.74 6.74 -15.73
C ASP A 218 -8.11 7.94 -15.02
N ILE A 219 -8.42 8.18 -13.74
CA ILE A 219 -7.68 9.16 -12.92
C ILE A 219 -6.20 8.77 -12.83
N ILE A 220 -5.91 7.48 -12.59
CA ILE A 220 -4.54 6.97 -12.53
C ILE A 220 -3.82 7.15 -13.88
N ASP A 221 -4.43 6.72 -14.99
CA ASP A 221 -3.83 6.82 -16.34
C ASP A 221 -3.64 8.28 -16.81
N ASN A 222 -4.46 9.23 -16.33
CA ASN A 222 -4.24 10.65 -16.61
C ASN A 222 -3.16 11.28 -15.72
N LYS A 223 -2.91 10.71 -14.54
CA LYS A 223 -1.91 11.22 -13.58
C LYS A 223 -0.49 10.75 -13.90
N TYR A 224 -0.34 9.56 -14.48
CA TYR A 224 0.92 8.82 -14.65
C TYR A 224 1.18 8.43 -16.10
#